data_AF-A0A352VMN4-F1
#
_entry.id   AF-A0A352VMN4-F1
#
_cell.length_a   1.000
_cell.length_b   1.000
_cell.length_c   1.000
_cell.angle_alpha   90.00
_cell.angle_beta   90.00
_cell.angle_gamma   90.00
#
_symmetry.space_group_name_H-M   'P 1'
#
loop_
_entity.id
_entity.type
_entity.pdbx_description
1 polymer ?
#
loop_
_entity_poly.entity_id
_entity_poly.type
_entity_poly.pdbx_seq_one_letter_code
_entity_poly.pdbx_strand_id
1 'polypeptide(L)' 'PQFGSTFFMITGFHGFHVSVGVIFLIIIARKVWRGDFDKGTRGFFTSRQGRYEIVETMGLYWHFVDLVWVFIFAFFYLW' A
#
# COMPACT_ATOMS: atom_id res chain seq x y z
N PRO A 1 24.05 -18.95 7.97
CA PRO A 1 23.89 -17.58 8.52
C PRO A 1 23.26 -16.58 7.52
N GLN A 2 23.69 -16.59 6.25
CA GLN A 2 23.24 -15.64 5.22
C GLN A 2 21.73 -15.73 4.88
N PHE A 3 21.16 -16.94 4.84
CA PHE A 3 19.77 -17.13 4.43
C PHE A 3 18.77 -16.43 5.36
N GLY A 4 18.93 -16.58 6.68
CA GLY A 4 18.03 -15.97 7.66
C GLY A 4 18.05 -14.45 7.59
N SER A 5 19.22 -13.82 7.49
CA SER A 5 19.31 -12.36 7.39
C SER A 5 18.67 -11.83 6.10
N THR A 6 18.90 -12.48 4.96
CA THR A 6 18.25 -12.13 3.69
C THR A 6 16.74 -12.32 3.75
N PHE A 7 16.27 -13.45 4.28
CA PHE A 7 14.85 -13.75 4.43
C PHE A 7 14.13 -12.70 5.28
N PHE A 8 14.62 -12.42 6.49
CA PHE A 8 13.98 -11.46 7.40
C PHE A 8 14.06 -10.02 6.88
N MET A 9 15.15 -9.63 6.20
CA MET A 9 15.24 -8.30 5.60
C MET A 9 14.20 -8.12 4.49
N ILE A 10 14.11 -9.06 3.54
CA ILE A 10 13.18 -8.97 2.40
C ILE A 10 11.73 -9.04 2.87
N THR A 11 11.39 -10.05 3.66
CA THR A 11 10.01 -10.24 4.17
C THR A 11 9.62 -9.13 5.13
N GLY A 12 10.53 -8.66 5.99
CA GLY A 12 10.29 -7.55 6.90
C GLY A 12 10.06 -6.23 6.18
N PHE A 13 10.89 -5.91 5.18
CA PHE A 13 10.70 -4.70 4.36
C PHE A 13 9.39 -4.76 3.55
N HIS A 14 9.05 -5.93 3.03
CA HIS A 14 7.77 -6.14 2.37
C HIS A 14 6.59 -5.96 3.35
N GLY A 15 6.65 -6.55 4.54
CA GLY A 15 5.63 -6.38 5.59
C GLY A 15 5.46 -4.92 6.04
N PHE A 16 6.54 -4.14 6.04
CA PHE A 16 6.47 -2.69 6.23
C PHE A 16 5.66 -2.00 5.12
N HIS A 17 5.91 -2.35 3.84
CA HIS A 17 5.14 -1.80 2.71
C HIS A 17 3.65 -2.17 2.80
N VAL A 18 3.34 -3.42 3.14
CA VAL A 18 1.95 -3.88 3.36
C VAL A 18 1.29 -3.04 4.45
N SER A 19 1.95 -2.85 5.60
CA SER A 19 1.41 -2.08 6.72
C SER A 19 1.11 -0.63 6.33
N VAL A 20 2.05 0.02 5.61
CA VAL A 20 1.86 1.37 5.06
C VAL A 20 0.69 1.40 4.07
N GLY A 21 0.61 0.43 3.15
CA GLY A 21 -0.48 0.30 2.19
C GLY A 21 -1.85 0.19 2.85
N VAL A 22 -1.98 -0.64 3.88
CA VAL A 22 -3.26 -0.82 4.61
C VAL A 22 -3.70 0.50 5.25
N ILE A 23 -2.78 1.21 5.89
CA ILE A 23 -3.07 2.51 6.52
C ILE A 23 -3.58 3.49 5.47
N PHE A 24 -2.90 3.60 4.33
CA PHE A 24 -3.34 4.50 3.24
C PHE A 24 -4.68 4.10 2.65
N LEU A 25 -4.92 2.81 2.39
CA LEU A 25 -6.21 2.33 1.89
C LEU A 25 -7.35 2.62 2.86
N ILE A 26 -7.15 2.44 4.18
CA ILE A 26 -8.16 2.79 5.19
C ILE A 26 -8.46 4.29 5.17
N ILE A 27 -7.43 5.14 5.06
CA ILE A 27 -7.60 6.61 5.00
C ILE A 27 -8.41 7.00 3.75
N ILE A 28 -8.06 6.44 2.59
CA ILE A 28 -8.75 6.75 1.33
C ILE A 28 -10.17 6.20 1.34
N ALA A 29 -10.40 4.98 1.81
CA ALA A 29 -11.73 4.39 1.94
C ALA A 29 -12.64 5.25 2.83
N ARG A 30 -12.13 5.75 3.97
CA ARG A 30 -12.87 6.68 4.84
C ARG A 30 -13.23 7.99 4.14
N LYS A 31 -12.31 8.54 3.34
CA LYS A 31 -12.57 9.78 2.56
C LYS A 31 -13.61 9.58 1.46
N VAL A 32 -13.56 8.45 0.75
CA VAL A 32 -14.58 8.08 -0.25
C VAL A 32 -15.93 7.96 0.44
N TRP A 33 -16.02 7.26 1.57
CA TRP A 33 -17.28 7.07 2.28
C TRP A 33 -17.89 8.38 2.81
N ARG A 34 -17.06 9.36 3.20
CA ARG A 34 -17.52 10.70 3.65
C ARG A 34 -17.93 11.63 2.50
N GLY A 35 -17.66 11.26 1.25
CA GLY A 35 -17.83 12.12 0.08
C GLY A 35 -16.84 13.29 0.07
N ASP A 36 -15.66 13.14 0.70
CA ASP A 36 -14.66 14.21 0.78
C ASP A 36 -14.10 14.58 -0.60
N PHE A 37 -14.09 13.61 -1.53
CA PHE A 37 -13.68 13.81 -2.93
C PHE A 37 -14.73 14.62 -3.71
N ASP A 38 -16.02 14.40 -3.46
CA ASP A 38 -17.11 15.13 -4.13
C ASP A 38 -17.24 16.57 -3.64
N LYS A 39 -16.93 16.81 -2.36
CA LYS A 39 -16.97 18.13 -1.72
C LYS A 39 -15.69 18.94 -1.94
N GLY A 40 -14.67 18.35 -2.58
CA GLY A 40 -13.35 18.97 -2.76
C GLY A 40 -12.61 19.25 -1.45
N THR A 41 -12.94 18.53 -0.37
CA THR A 41 -12.37 18.73 0.95
C THR A 41 -10.87 18.44 0.91
N ARG A 42 -10.04 19.34 1.46
CA ARG A 42 -8.59 19.14 1.52
C ARG A 42 -8.24 17.95 2.41
N GLY A 43 -7.29 17.15 1.97
CA GLY A 43 -6.80 16.00 2.73
C GLY A 43 -5.80 16.38 3.81
N PHE A 44 -5.76 15.62 4.90
CA PHE A 44 -4.78 15.80 5.99
C PHE A 44 -3.31 15.85 5.51
N PHE A 45 -2.93 15.04 4.51
CA PHE A 45 -1.58 14.97 3.94
C PHE A 45 -1.40 15.75 2.62
N THR A 46 -2.44 16.35 2.06
CA THR A 46 -2.36 16.98 0.74
C THR A 46 -3.28 18.19 0.71
N SER A 47 -2.68 19.38 0.61
CA SER A 47 -3.39 20.68 0.49
C SER A 47 -4.15 20.85 -0.83
N ARG A 48 -4.07 19.85 -1.73
CA ARG A 48 -4.79 19.79 -3.01
C ARG A 48 -6.21 19.26 -2.79
N GLN A 49 -7.15 19.73 -3.61
CA GLN A 49 -8.51 19.19 -3.63
C GLN A 49 -8.45 17.69 -3.91
N GLY A 50 -9.23 16.91 -3.15
CA GLY A 50 -9.30 15.48 -3.36
C GLY A 50 -9.89 15.16 -4.73
N ARG A 51 -9.12 14.49 -5.59
CA ARG A 51 -9.60 13.88 -6.85
C ARG A 51 -9.49 12.37 -6.76
N TYR A 52 -10.32 11.66 -7.52
CA TYR A 52 -10.32 10.19 -7.61
C TYR A 52 -9.02 9.59 -8.14
N GLU A 53 -8.14 10.37 -8.79
CA GLU A 53 -6.79 9.94 -9.20
C GLU A 53 -5.96 9.35 -8.03
N ILE A 54 -6.19 9.83 -6.80
CA ILE A 54 -5.49 9.27 -5.63
C ILE A 54 -5.92 7.84 -5.32
N VAL A 55 -7.18 7.49 -5.62
CA VAL A 55 -7.71 6.14 -5.41
C VAL A 55 -7.05 5.18 -6.39
N GLU A 56 -6.93 5.59 -7.67
CA GLU A 56 -6.25 4.82 -8.70
C GLU A 56 -4.76 4.62 -8.36
N THR A 57 -4.08 5.69 -7.95
CA THR A 57 -2.66 5.62 -7.56
C THR A 57 -2.45 4.68 -6.36
N MET A 58 -3.34 4.73 -5.36
CA MET A 58 -3.26 3.83 -4.20
C MET A 58 -3.63 2.39 -4.55
N GLY A 59 -4.56 2.19 -5.48
CA GLY A 59 -4.87 0.86 -6.04
C GLY A 59 -3.65 0.26 -6.76
N LEU A 60 -2.96 1.05 -7.59
CA LEU A 60 -1.72 0.64 -8.26
C LEU A 60 -0.61 0.32 -7.24
N TYR A 61 -0.47 1.12 -6.18
CA TYR A 61 0.46 0.82 -5.09
C TYR A 61 0.15 -0.53 -4.43
N TRP A 62 -1.13 -0.81 -4.15
CA TRP A 62 -1.54 -2.07 -3.53
C TRP A 62 -1.25 -3.27 -4.44
N HIS A 63 -1.53 -3.16 -5.74
CA HIS A 63 -1.18 -4.18 -6.73
C HIS A 63 0.33 -4.39 -6.84
N PHE A 64 1.14 -3.33 -6.78
CA PHE A 64 2.60 -3.46 -6.74
C PHE A 64 3.06 -4.28 -5.53
N VAL A 65 2.51 -3.99 -4.35
CA VAL A 65 2.82 -4.75 -3.13
C VAL A 65 2.41 -6.22 -3.30
N ASP A 66 1.22 -6.49 -3.80
CA ASP A 66 0.73 -7.86 -4.06
C ASP A 66 1.67 -8.64 -5.02
N LEU A 67 2.09 -8.03 -6.13
CA LEU A 67 3.02 -8.65 -7.07
C LEU A 67 4.37 -9.00 -6.41
N VAL A 68 4.92 -8.10 -5.58
CA VAL A 68 6.15 -8.36 -4.83
C VAL A 68 5.98 -9.56 -3.89
N TRP A 69 4.82 -9.69 -3.24
CA TRP A 69 4.53 -10.83 -2.37
C TRP A 69 4.52 -12.15 -3.14
N VAL A 70 3.89 -12.19 -4.31
CA VAL A 70 3.84 -13.39 -5.17
C VAL A 70 5.26 -13.86 -5.51
N PHE A 71 6.17 -12.95 -5.83
CA PHE A 71 7.59 -13.31 -6.08
C PHE A 71 8.28 -13.83 -4.82
N ILE A 72 8.11 -13.17 -3.66
CA ILE A 72 8.68 -13.63 -2.39
C ILE A 72 8.18 -15.04 -2.05
N PHE A 73 6.87 -15.29 -2.21
CA PHE A 73 6.26 -16.58 -1.96
C PHE A 73 6.83 -17.68 -2.87
N ALA A 74 6.95 -17.41 -4.16
CA ALA A 74 7.51 -18.35 -5.13
C ALA A 74 8.95 -18.76 -4.81
N PHE A 75 9.84 -17.80 -4.48
CA PHE A 75 11.26 -18.08 -4.29
C PHE A 75 11.66 -18.55 -2.89
N PHE A 76 10.92 -18.19 -1.84
CA PHE A 76 11.29 -18.54 -0.46
C PHE A 76 10.41 -19.63 0.18
N TYR A 77 9.18 -19.84 -0.31
CA TYR A 77 8.24 -20.80 0.29
C TYR A 77 7.94 -22.01 -0.59
N LEU A 78 7.94 -21.86 -1.92
CA LEU A 78 7.62 -22.96 -2.86
C LEU A 78 8.85 -23.67 -3.46
N TRP A 79 10.02 -23.05 -3.41
CA TRP A 79 11.29 -23.62 -3.87
C TRP A 79 11.98 -24.44 -2.77
#